data_AF-A0AAE1F2K8-F1
#
_entry.id   AF-A0AAE1F2K8-F1
#
_cell.length_a   1.000
_cell.length_b   1.000
_cell.length_c   1.000
_cell.angle_alpha   90.00
_cell.angle_beta   90.00
_cell.angle_gamma   90.00
#
_symmetry.space_group_name_H-M   'P 1'
#
loop_
_entity.id
_entity.type
_entity.pdbx_description
1 polymer ?
#
loop_
_entity_poly.entity_id
_entity_poly.type
_entity_poly.pdbx_seq_one_letter_code
_entity_poly.pdbx_strand_id
1 'polypeptide(L)'
;MRGLRCLLLITGVVILVLCVVGTGQHQAAITVTNVITNVAKTVLSLVLDGGYSDAVQVDIKLGETRTTRGTTAAATGPYSQWASWVPHLCPHHLRRTTLPPGLNLTWEPPTERTIFFTQTSCTSTLTPREACAVESTALHHPGHPLLLLITSPTINHTHPLMQVVLGLAGVRVAWLDLDQVMNQPPLDVWHTHRLWMINTERASAFVSDVVRTELLRRYGGIYLDLDFITLRPLPIQPLTSSGRHSQTGRHHTPRNWLAWADHRLVTLAISSFTKGHWLLENIVADIPRVFEPDSCCSIGPDLVTRHLYQRCSQNLTTQQNHFNQSYAIGGTLATDNNTHIITQTPHTKNLYSLVGQECNGTTVFPKTFFYPVHYGYGKGELKSIFTEGAGLGETFFSKSTAFTLHHYNSLSARALVSPAGDSILREAFRRNCPRVFQLLDEAHVFF
;
A
#
# COMPACT_ATOMS: atom_id res chain seq x y z
N MET A 1 -23.18 -9.51 -56.09
CA MET A 1 -23.55 -9.72 -54.67
C MET A 1 -22.33 -9.43 -53.81
N ARG A 2 -22.40 -8.47 -52.88
CA ARG A 2 -21.31 -8.20 -51.92
C ARG A 2 -21.30 -9.34 -50.89
N GLY A 3 -20.25 -10.15 -50.86
CA GLY A 3 -20.10 -11.22 -49.89
C GLY A 3 -19.44 -10.69 -48.63
N LEU A 4 -20.19 -10.60 -47.53
CA LEU A 4 -19.61 -10.37 -46.20
C LEU A 4 -19.08 -11.73 -45.70
N ARG A 5 -17.80 -11.82 -45.41
CA ARG A 5 -17.23 -12.98 -44.70
C ARG A 5 -16.72 -12.51 -43.35
N CYS A 6 -17.24 -13.12 -42.28
CA CYS A 6 -16.84 -12.83 -40.92
C CYS A 6 -16.15 -14.05 -40.32
N LEU A 7 -15.01 -13.82 -39.67
CA LEU A 7 -14.32 -14.80 -38.85
C LEU A 7 -14.63 -14.51 -37.37
N LEU A 8 -15.14 -15.52 -36.67
CA LEU A 8 -15.39 -15.46 -35.23
C LEU A 8 -14.21 -16.13 -34.52
N LEU A 9 -13.46 -15.36 -33.74
CA LEU A 9 -12.38 -15.87 -32.89
C LEU A 9 -12.81 -15.79 -31.43
N ILE A 10 -12.82 -16.95 -30.77
CA ILE A 10 -13.17 -17.08 -29.36
C ILE A 10 -11.90 -17.48 -28.62
N THR A 11 -11.40 -16.59 -27.76
CA THR A 11 -10.27 -16.89 -26.85
C THR A 11 -10.67 -16.53 -25.42
N GLY A 12 -11.03 -17.53 -24.63
CA GLY A 12 -11.40 -17.39 -23.22
C GLY A 12 -12.58 -16.43 -22.98
N VAL A 13 -12.26 -15.18 -22.63
CA VAL A 13 -13.22 -14.16 -22.17
C VAL A 13 -13.54 -13.10 -23.23
N VAL A 14 -12.88 -13.13 -24.40
CA VAL A 14 -13.08 -12.15 -25.48
C VAL A 14 -13.59 -12.84 -26.75
N ILE A 15 -14.67 -12.30 -27.31
CA ILE A 15 -15.19 -12.68 -28.64
C ILE A 15 -14.80 -11.57 -29.61
N LEU A 16 -13.99 -11.89 -30.61
CA LEU A 16 -13.63 -10.97 -31.69
C LEU A 16 -14.35 -11.38 -32.98
N VAL A 17 -15.06 -10.44 -33.61
CA VAL A 17 -15.70 -10.64 -34.92
C VAL A 17 -14.97 -9.77 -35.94
N LEU A 18 -14.23 -10.39 -36.86
CA LEU A 18 -13.57 -9.71 -37.97
C LEU A 18 -14.37 -9.94 -39.25
N CYS A 19 -15.00 -8.89 -39.76
CA CYS A 19 -15.75 -8.95 -41.02
C CYS A 19 -15.04 -8.16 -42.11
N VAL A 20 -14.85 -8.76 -43.28
CA VAL A 20 -14.31 -8.07 -44.46
C VAL A 20 -15.38 -7.99 -45.55
N VAL A 21 -15.52 -6.79 -46.11
CA VAL A 21 -16.40 -6.51 -47.26
C VAL A 21 -15.53 -6.44 -48.50
N GLY A 22 -15.53 -7.50 -49.31
CA GLY A 22 -14.80 -7.50 -50.58
C GLY A 22 -15.59 -6.85 -51.72
N THR A 23 -14.98 -5.90 -52.42
CA THR A 23 -15.47 -5.40 -53.72
C THR A 23 -14.64 -5.98 -54.86
N GLY A 24 -15.09 -7.10 -55.43
CA GLY A 24 -14.61 -7.58 -56.74
C GLY A 24 -13.42 -8.56 -56.75
N GLN A 25 -13.61 -9.61 -57.55
CA GLN A 25 -12.75 -10.65 -58.16
C GLN A 25 -11.37 -11.11 -57.61
N HIS A 26 -10.83 -10.59 -56.51
CA HIS A 26 -9.63 -11.19 -55.89
C HIS A 26 -9.99 -11.84 -54.54
N GLN A 27 -9.84 -13.16 -54.46
CA GLN A 27 -10.00 -13.92 -53.23
C GLN A 27 -8.79 -13.67 -52.31
N ALA A 28 -8.86 -12.67 -51.44
CA ALA A 28 -7.90 -12.55 -50.35
C ALA A 28 -8.29 -13.56 -49.25
N ALA A 29 -7.43 -14.56 -49.01
CA ALA A 29 -7.52 -15.41 -47.84
C ALA A 29 -6.91 -14.67 -46.64
N ILE A 30 -7.64 -14.57 -45.53
CA ILE A 30 -7.13 -13.98 -44.29
C ILE A 30 -6.64 -15.13 -43.41
N THR A 31 -5.34 -15.20 -43.20
CA THR A 31 -4.73 -16.18 -42.31
C THR A 31 -4.21 -15.44 -41.08
N VAL A 32 -4.82 -15.69 -39.92
CA VAL A 32 -4.31 -15.17 -38.63
C VAL A 32 -3.24 -16.13 -38.14
N THR A 33 -1.98 -15.70 -38.17
CA THR A 33 -0.83 -16.57 -37.85
C THR A 33 -0.44 -16.56 -36.37
N ASN A 34 -0.80 -15.51 -35.61
CA ASN A 34 -0.60 -15.45 -34.16
C ASN A 34 -1.58 -14.50 -33.49
N VAL A 35 -2.13 -14.93 -32.35
CA VAL A 35 -2.91 -14.09 -31.41
C VAL A 35 -2.16 -14.08 -30.09
N ILE A 36 -1.56 -12.95 -29.73
CA ILE A 36 -0.93 -12.76 -28.42
C ILE A 36 -1.86 -11.88 -27.59
N THR A 37 -2.54 -12.49 -26.63
CA THR A 37 -3.36 -11.77 -25.64
C THR A 37 -2.53 -11.43 -24.42
N ASN A 38 -2.42 -10.14 -24.10
CA ASN A 38 -2.03 -9.70 -22.76
C ASN A 38 -3.04 -8.63 -22.32
N VAL A 39 -3.42 -8.63 -21.05
CA VAL A 39 -4.69 -8.08 -20.50
C VAL A 39 -4.93 -6.57 -20.75
N ALA A 40 -3.99 -5.85 -21.38
CA ALA A 40 -4.15 -4.45 -21.76
C ALA A 40 -4.07 -4.15 -23.27
N LYS A 41 -3.64 -5.07 -24.15
CA LYS A 41 -3.57 -4.86 -25.61
C LYS A 41 -3.70 -6.17 -26.38
N THR A 42 -4.67 -6.23 -27.30
CA THR A 42 -4.69 -7.24 -28.36
C THR A 42 -3.95 -6.67 -29.56
N VAL A 43 -2.78 -7.21 -29.90
CA VAL A 43 -2.08 -6.90 -31.16
C VAL A 43 -2.37 -8.02 -32.14
N LEU A 44 -3.07 -7.71 -33.23
CA LEU A 44 -3.30 -8.65 -34.33
C LEU A 44 -2.25 -8.40 -35.43
N SER A 45 -1.43 -9.40 -35.76
CA SER A 45 -0.63 -9.38 -36.98
C SER A 45 -1.41 -10.08 -38.08
N LEU A 46 -1.85 -9.32 -39.09
CA LEU A 46 -2.48 -9.83 -40.30
C LEU A 46 -1.44 -9.92 -41.41
N VAL A 47 -1.25 -11.11 -41.98
CA VAL A 47 -0.48 -11.30 -43.21
C VAL A 47 -1.48 -11.50 -44.34
N LEU A 48 -1.47 -10.60 -45.31
CA LEU A 48 -2.24 -10.74 -46.55
C LEU A 48 -1.30 -11.35 -47.60
N ASP A 49 -1.60 -12.54 -48.08
CA ASP A 49 -0.86 -13.15 -49.19
C ASP A 49 -1.24 -12.45 -50.51
N GLY A 50 -0.24 -11.84 -51.16
CA GLY A 50 -0.36 -11.22 -52.48
C GLY A 50 0.14 -9.78 -52.51
N GLY A 51 1.20 -9.53 -53.29
CA GLY A 51 1.93 -8.26 -53.31
C GLY A 51 1.10 -7.01 -53.63
N TYR A 52 1.56 -5.89 -53.05
CA TYR A 52 1.23 -4.49 -53.32
C TYR A 52 -0.24 -4.13 -53.58
N SER A 53 -0.93 -3.61 -52.57
CA SER A 53 -1.88 -2.48 -52.72
C SER A 53 -2.28 -1.91 -51.35
N ASP A 54 -2.88 -0.72 -51.40
CA ASP A 54 -2.93 0.36 -50.40
C ASP A 54 -3.37 0.00 -48.97
N ALA A 55 -2.90 0.82 -48.02
CA ALA A 55 -3.16 0.73 -46.59
C ALA A 55 -4.65 0.55 -46.27
N VAL A 56 -5.03 -0.63 -45.76
CA VAL A 56 -6.38 -0.90 -45.25
C VAL A 56 -6.49 -0.32 -43.83
N GLN A 57 -7.30 0.72 -43.67
CA GLN A 57 -7.65 1.28 -42.36
C GLN A 57 -8.67 0.35 -41.68
N VAL A 58 -8.30 -0.25 -40.55
CA VAL A 58 -9.16 -1.15 -39.77
C VAL A 58 -9.71 -0.37 -38.57
N ASP A 59 -10.99 0.01 -38.63
CA ASP A 59 -11.70 0.59 -37.48
C ASP A 59 -12.23 -0.52 -36.57
N ILE A 60 -11.68 -0.61 -35.35
CA ILE A 60 -12.16 -1.51 -34.30
C ILE A 60 -13.21 -0.76 -33.47
N LYS A 61 -14.50 -1.07 -33.69
CA LYS A 61 -15.59 -0.63 -32.80
C LYS A 61 -15.92 -1.74 -31.80
N LEU A 62 -15.66 -1.49 -30.52
CA LEU A 62 -16.19 -2.29 -29.42
C LEU A 62 -17.69 -1.96 -29.28
N GLY A 63 -18.56 -2.92 -29.57
CA GLY A 63 -20.02 -2.73 -29.49
C GLY A 63 -20.52 -2.85 -28.05
N GLU A 64 -21.32 -1.87 -27.61
CA GLU A 64 -22.11 -1.95 -26.37
C GLU A 64 -23.14 -3.07 -26.45
N THR A 65 -23.20 -3.91 -25.41
CA THR A 65 -24.18 -4.99 -25.27
C THR A 65 -25.57 -4.43 -24.99
N ARG A 66 -26.47 -4.62 -25.94
CA ARG A 66 -27.90 -4.29 -25.82
C ARG A 66 -28.60 -5.31 -24.92
N THR A 67 -28.89 -4.95 -23.67
CA THR A 67 -29.67 -5.78 -22.74
C THR A 67 -31.15 -5.81 -23.13
N THR A 68 -31.69 -7.01 -23.34
CA THR A 68 -33.13 -7.27 -23.50
C THR A 68 -33.85 -7.15 -22.15
N ARG A 69 -34.98 -6.44 -22.14
CA ARG A 69 -35.88 -6.28 -20.99
C ARG A 69 -36.44 -7.65 -20.56
N GLY A 70 -36.06 -8.09 -19.37
CA GLY A 70 -36.77 -9.08 -18.58
C GLY A 70 -37.16 -8.45 -17.24
N THR A 71 -38.45 -8.25 -17.02
CA THR A 71 -39.02 -7.70 -15.79
C THR A 71 -38.83 -8.67 -14.62
N THR A 72 -37.96 -8.32 -13.68
CA THR A 72 -38.06 -8.74 -12.27
C THR A 72 -37.77 -7.53 -11.39
N ALA A 73 -38.58 -7.35 -10.35
CA ALA A 73 -38.60 -6.17 -9.51
C ALA A 73 -37.22 -5.91 -8.88
N ALA A 74 -36.63 -4.76 -9.23
CA ALA A 74 -35.37 -4.29 -8.68
C ALA A 74 -35.57 -3.88 -7.21
N ALA A 75 -34.79 -4.48 -6.31
CA ALA A 75 -34.62 -4.00 -4.95
C ALA A 75 -33.95 -2.63 -4.99
N THR A 76 -34.74 -1.59 -4.73
CA THR A 76 -34.34 -0.18 -4.67
C THR A 76 -33.78 0.13 -3.28
N GLY A 77 -32.46 0.15 -3.17
CA GLY A 77 -31.73 0.71 -2.03
C GLY A 77 -30.37 1.24 -2.53
N PRO A 78 -29.79 2.29 -1.91
CA PRO A 78 -28.60 2.99 -2.42
C PRO A 78 -27.29 2.16 -2.44
N TYR A 79 -27.35 0.85 -2.18
CA TYR A 79 -26.18 -0.05 -2.10
C TYR A 79 -26.28 -1.30 -2.97
N SER A 80 -27.31 -1.46 -3.82
CA SER A 80 -27.60 -2.78 -4.43
C SER A 80 -26.98 -3.08 -5.78
N GLN A 81 -26.15 -2.20 -6.36
CA GLN A 81 -25.50 -2.46 -7.67
C GLN A 81 -23.97 -2.48 -7.62
N TRP A 82 -23.38 -2.21 -6.45
CA TRP A 82 -21.94 -2.02 -6.28
C TRP A 82 -21.26 -3.10 -5.45
N ALA A 83 -22.00 -4.07 -4.89
CA ALA A 83 -21.48 -5.09 -4.00
C ALA A 83 -20.22 -5.78 -4.56
N SER A 84 -18.98 -5.47 -4.19
CA SER A 84 -18.28 -4.31 -3.58
C SER A 84 -17.14 -5.05 -2.93
N TRP A 85 -16.00 -5.27 -3.60
CA TRP A 85 -14.75 -5.94 -3.15
C TRP A 85 -14.78 -6.98 -1.98
N VAL A 86 -15.45 -6.73 -0.85
CA VAL A 86 -15.89 -7.60 0.25
C VAL A 86 -16.19 -9.04 -0.14
N PRO A 87 -17.02 -9.42 -1.15
CA PRO A 87 -17.19 -10.83 -1.49
C PRO A 87 -15.89 -11.55 -1.87
N HIS A 88 -14.92 -10.79 -2.37
CA HIS A 88 -13.66 -11.30 -2.89
C HIS A 88 -12.53 -11.20 -1.87
N LEU A 89 -12.44 -10.08 -1.13
CA LEU A 89 -11.42 -9.90 -0.10
C LEU A 89 -11.85 -10.53 1.24
N CYS A 90 -13.14 -10.55 1.54
CA CYS A 90 -13.73 -11.03 2.79
C CYS A 90 -14.75 -12.19 2.56
N PRO A 91 -14.40 -13.28 1.86
CA PRO A 91 -15.35 -14.31 1.41
C PRO A 91 -16.10 -15.02 2.55
N HIS A 92 -15.53 -15.06 3.76
CA HIS A 92 -16.17 -15.67 4.93
C HIS A 92 -17.44 -14.95 5.40
N HIS A 93 -17.60 -13.66 5.08
CA HIS A 93 -18.79 -12.88 5.46
C HIS A 93 -20.02 -13.23 4.62
N LEU A 94 -19.84 -13.78 3.42
CA LEU A 94 -20.95 -14.22 2.56
C LEU A 94 -21.71 -15.43 3.12
N ARG A 95 -21.12 -16.18 4.06
CA ARG A 95 -21.77 -17.33 4.69
C ARG A 95 -22.76 -16.95 5.80
N ARG A 96 -22.75 -15.68 6.25
CA ARG A 96 -23.73 -15.15 7.21
C ARG A 96 -24.74 -14.31 6.45
N THR A 97 -25.91 -14.87 6.18
CA THR A 97 -26.91 -14.31 5.25
C THR A 97 -27.50 -12.97 5.67
N THR A 98 -27.39 -12.56 6.93
CA THR A 98 -27.62 -11.17 7.38
C THR A 98 -26.93 -11.00 8.74
N LEU A 99 -26.12 -9.95 8.89
CA LEU A 99 -25.60 -9.56 10.20
C LEU A 99 -26.68 -8.74 10.92
N PRO A 100 -26.90 -8.92 12.23
CA PRO A 100 -27.85 -8.12 12.99
C PRO A 100 -27.55 -6.61 12.86
N PRO A 101 -28.59 -5.75 12.70
CA PRO A 101 -28.40 -4.30 12.76
C PRO A 101 -27.70 -3.90 14.07
N GLY A 102 -26.63 -3.10 13.97
CA GLY A 102 -25.85 -2.61 15.13
C GLY A 102 -24.50 -3.28 15.38
N LEU A 103 -24.13 -4.32 14.63
CA LEU A 103 -22.80 -4.96 14.69
C LEU A 103 -21.84 -4.53 13.56
N ASN A 104 -22.32 -3.70 12.63
CA ASN A 104 -21.53 -3.22 11.50
C ASN A 104 -20.72 -1.99 11.91
N LEU A 105 -19.44 -2.02 11.55
CA LEU A 105 -18.60 -0.84 11.60
C LEU A 105 -19.03 0.15 10.51
N THR A 106 -18.89 1.43 10.80
CA THR A 106 -19.10 2.52 9.83
C THR A 106 -17.77 3.06 9.34
N TRP A 107 -17.72 3.53 8.10
CA TRP A 107 -16.56 4.25 7.58
C TRP A 107 -16.32 5.52 8.39
N GLU A 108 -15.05 5.80 8.68
CA GLU A 108 -14.62 7.08 9.23
C GLU A 108 -13.24 7.47 8.69
N PRO A 109 -13.07 8.68 8.12
CA PRO A 109 -11.76 9.12 7.67
C PRO A 109 -10.86 9.54 8.85
N PRO A 110 -9.53 9.37 8.75
CA PRO A 110 -8.59 9.99 9.66
C PRO A 110 -8.59 11.53 9.49
N THR A 111 -7.89 12.22 10.39
CA THR A 111 -7.61 13.66 10.31
C THR A 111 -6.11 13.91 10.41
N GLU A 112 -5.65 15.12 10.16
CA GLU A 112 -4.23 15.49 10.32
C GLU A 112 -3.67 15.29 11.74
N ARG A 113 -4.55 15.14 12.74
CA ARG A 113 -4.17 14.89 14.14
C ARG A 113 -4.27 13.42 14.54
N THR A 114 -4.80 12.58 13.66
CA THR A 114 -5.06 11.17 13.93
C THR A 114 -3.80 10.34 13.72
N ILE A 115 -3.49 9.48 14.68
CA ILE A 115 -2.59 8.35 14.47
C ILE A 115 -3.47 7.17 14.03
N PHE A 116 -3.20 6.57 12.88
CA PHE A 116 -4.07 5.52 12.35
C PHE A 116 -3.32 4.29 11.84
N PHE A 117 -4.04 3.17 11.86
CA PHE A 117 -3.61 1.85 11.44
C PHE A 117 -4.60 1.29 10.43
N THR A 118 -4.16 0.39 9.57
CA THR A 118 -5.04 -0.34 8.67
C THR A 118 -4.85 -1.85 8.80
N GLN A 119 -5.94 -2.58 9.01
CA GLN A 119 -6.00 -4.03 8.95
C GLN A 119 -6.72 -4.42 7.66
N THR A 120 -5.99 -5.00 6.70
CA THR A 120 -6.47 -5.23 5.33
C THR A 120 -6.68 -6.71 4.95
N SER A 121 -6.61 -7.63 5.91
CA SER A 121 -6.79 -9.08 5.69
C SER A 121 -8.23 -9.57 5.90
N CYS A 122 -9.20 -8.67 6.10
CA CYS A 122 -10.60 -9.00 6.38
C CYS A 122 -10.83 -9.86 7.64
N THR A 123 -9.90 -9.83 8.60
CA THR A 123 -10.13 -10.43 9.90
C THR A 123 -11.04 -9.56 10.77
N SER A 124 -11.88 -10.19 11.58
CA SER A 124 -12.73 -9.51 12.58
C SER A 124 -12.04 -9.40 13.96
N THR A 125 -10.81 -9.87 14.07
CA THR A 125 -9.98 -9.91 15.28
C THR A 125 -8.53 -9.57 14.96
N LEU A 126 -7.85 -8.89 15.89
CA LEU A 126 -6.41 -8.70 15.81
C LEU A 126 -5.66 -9.90 16.39
N THR A 127 -4.46 -10.14 15.86
CA THR A 127 -3.44 -10.98 16.50
C THR A 127 -2.86 -10.30 17.74
N PRO A 128 -2.17 -11.02 18.64
CA PRO A 128 -1.49 -10.42 19.79
C PRO A 128 -0.54 -9.27 19.42
N ARG A 129 0.18 -9.44 18.31
CA ARG A 129 1.10 -8.46 17.72
C ARG A 129 0.40 -7.19 17.27
N GLU A 130 -0.66 -7.34 16.49
CA GLU A 130 -1.45 -6.20 16.01
C GLU A 130 -2.15 -5.48 17.18
N ALA A 131 -2.66 -6.21 18.17
CA ALA A 131 -3.26 -5.61 19.36
C ALA A 131 -2.23 -4.84 20.20
N CYS A 132 -1.02 -5.38 20.36
CA CYS A 132 0.09 -4.70 21.04
C CYS A 132 0.53 -3.43 20.30
N ALA A 133 0.51 -3.42 18.96
CA ALA A 133 0.80 -2.22 18.17
C ALA A 133 -0.15 -1.05 18.50
N VAL A 134 -1.45 -1.35 18.61
CA VAL A 134 -2.47 -0.35 18.98
C VAL A 134 -2.32 0.08 20.44
N GLU A 135 -2.20 -0.87 21.37
CA GLU A 135 -2.08 -0.57 22.80
C GLU A 135 -0.83 0.25 23.11
N SER A 136 0.33 -0.15 22.57
CA SER A 136 1.59 0.57 22.79
C SER A 136 1.55 1.99 22.27
N THR A 137 0.91 2.21 21.13
CA THR A 137 0.75 3.56 20.59
C THR A 137 -0.21 4.40 21.44
N ALA A 138 -1.30 3.81 21.93
CA ALA A 138 -2.22 4.50 22.85
C ALA A 138 -1.53 4.89 24.17
N LEU A 139 -0.70 4.00 24.72
CA LEU A 139 0.06 4.21 25.95
C LEU A 139 1.01 5.41 25.82
N HIS A 140 1.72 5.53 24.69
CA HIS A 140 2.70 6.60 24.45
C HIS A 140 2.09 7.88 23.87
N HIS A 141 0.80 7.87 23.52
CA HIS A 141 0.09 9.02 22.96
C HIS A 141 -1.31 9.24 23.56
N PRO A 142 -1.48 9.36 24.90
CA PRO A 142 -2.78 9.42 25.56
C PRO A 142 -3.65 10.63 25.19
N GLY A 143 -3.08 11.66 24.56
CA GLY A 143 -3.79 12.85 24.09
C GLY A 143 -4.10 12.87 22.59
N HIS A 144 -3.69 11.86 21.82
CA HIS A 144 -3.94 11.82 20.38
C HIS A 144 -5.11 10.89 20.05
N PRO A 145 -5.98 11.24 19.08
CA PRO A 145 -6.98 10.32 18.58
C PRO A 145 -6.30 9.20 17.79
N LEU A 146 -6.61 7.95 18.14
CA LEU A 146 -6.16 6.76 17.44
C LEU A 146 -7.31 6.14 16.67
N LEU A 147 -7.06 5.76 15.41
CA LEU A 147 -8.06 5.15 14.53
C LEU A 147 -7.55 3.85 13.93
N LEU A 148 -8.23 2.74 14.22
CA LEU A 148 -8.00 1.45 13.59
C LEU A 148 -9.05 1.23 12.49
N LEU A 149 -8.59 1.23 11.23
CA LEU A 149 -9.42 0.97 10.06
C LEU A 149 -9.31 -0.50 9.65
N ILE A 150 -10.42 -1.24 9.63
CA ILE A 150 -10.44 -2.68 9.35
C ILE A 150 -11.29 -2.98 8.12
N THR A 151 -10.81 -3.78 7.16
CA THR A 151 -11.58 -4.14 5.96
C THR A 151 -12.76 -5.07 6.25
N SER A 152 -12.69 -5.85 7.34
CA SER A 152 -13.86 -6.57 7.84
C SER A 152 -14.97 -5.59 8.25
N PRO A 153 -16.20 -5.76 7.76
CA PRO A 153 -17.32 -4.87 8.10
C PRO A 153 -17.80 -5.04 9.55
N THR A 154 -17.28 -6.02 10.29
CA THR A 154 -17.67 -6.32 11.67
C THR A 154 -16.45 -6.70 12.49
N ILE A 155 -16.54 -6.51 13.80
CA ILE A 155 -15.53 -6.99 14.75
C ILE A 155 -16.12 -8.04 15.68
N ASN A 156 -15.28 -8.95 16.14
CA ASN A 156 -15.67 -9.92 17.15
C ASN A 156 -15.53 -9.31 18.55
N HIS A 157 -16.61 -8.68 19.05
CA HIS A 157 -16.65 -8.03 20.36
C HIS A 157 -16.43 -8.98 21.56
N THR A 158 -16.53 -10.30 21.36
CA THR A 158 -16.27 -11.28 22.42
C THR A 158 -14.81 -11.73 22.46
N HIS A 159 -14.00 -11.37 21.48
CA HIS A 159 -12.59 -11.74 21.44
C HIS A 159 -11.79 -10.92 22.48
N PRO A 160 -11.01 -11.54 23.39
CA PRO A 160 -10.31 -10.82 24.47
C PRO A 160 -9.40 -9.68 23.99
N LEU A 161 -8.63 -9.91 22.92
CA LEU A 161 -7.79 -8.84 22.34
C LEU A 161 -8.60 -7.67 21.78
N MET A 162 -9.78 -7.94 21.20
CA MET A 162 -10.65 -6.87 20.71
C MET A 162 -11.27 -6.10 21.87
N GLN A 163 -11.63 -6.75 22.97
CA GLN A 163 -12.10 -6.08 24.19
C GLN A 163 -11.05 -5.15 24.77
N VAL A 164 -9.77 -5.55 24.77
CA VAL A 164 -8.66 -4.67 25.16
C VAL A 164 -8.62 -3.44 24.26
N VAL A 165 -8.55 -3.63 22.93
CA VAL A 165 -8.43 -2.53 21.96
C VAL A 165 -9.61 -1.56 22.05
N LEU A 166 -10.84 -2.07 22.13
CA LEU A 166 -12.05 -1.25 22.26
C LEU A 166 -12.13 -0.50 23.59
N GLY A 167 -11.44 -1.00 24.63
CA GLY A 167 -11.37 -0.39 25.96
C GLY A 167 -10.19 0.58 26.15
N LEU A 168 -9.39 0.86 25.11
CA LEU A 168 -8.30 1.83 25.18
C LEU A 168 -8.82 3.25 25.02
N ALA A 169 -8.36 4.17 25.88
CA ALA A 169 -8.72 5.58 25.78
C ALA A 169 -8.18 6.18 24.47
N GLY A 170 -9.00 6.97 23.79
CA GLY A 170 -8.63 7.64 22.54
C GLY A 170 -8.60 6.73 21.30
N VAL A 171 -8.82 5.42 21.44
CA VAL A 171 -8.87 4.48 20.32
C VAL A 171 -10.29 4.32 19.80
N ARG A 172 -10.43 4.39 18.48
CA ARG A 172 -11.68 4.14 17.76
C ARG A 172 -11.43 3.11 16.67
N VAL A 173 -12.42 2.25 16.42
CA VAL A 173 -12.38 1.24 15.38
C VAL A 173 -13.46 1.56 14.36
N ALA A 174 -13.09 1.63 13.08
CA ALA A 174 -13.98 1.98 11.99
C ALA A 174 -13.78 1.03 10.79
N TRP A 175 -14.80 0.97 9.94
CA TRP A 175 -14.73 0.16 8.72
C TRP A 175 -13.79 0.84 7.73
N LEU A 176 -12.92 0.06 7.08
CA LEU A 176 -12.13 0.49 5.94
C LEU A 176 -12.90 0.18 4.66
N ASP A 177 -13.74 1.12 4.24
CA ASP A 177 -14.50 1.00 3.00
C ASP A 177 -13.61 1.36 1.80
N LEU A 178 -13.22 0.36 1.02
CA LEU A 178 -12.35 0.55 -0.14
C LEU A 178 -13.00 1.39 -1.23
N ASP A 179 -14.33 1.41 -1.32
CA ASP A 179 -15.03 2.26 -2.29
C ASP A 179 -14.92 3.74 -1.88
N GLN A 180 -14.97 4.05 -0.58
CA GLN A 180 -14.76 5.42 -0.08
C GLN A 180 -13.33 5.92 -0.31
N VAL A 181 -12.36 5.00 -0.29
CA VAL A 181 -10.94 5.33 -0.44
C VAL A 181 -10.53 5.43 -1.90
N MET A 182 -10.90 4.43 -2.72
CA MET A 182 -10.33 4.23 -4.05
C MET A 182 -11.29 4.49 -5.22
N ASN A 183 -12.59 4.70 -5.00
CA ASN A 183 -13.54 4.98 -6.08
C ASN A 183 -13.54 6.47 -6.48
N GLN A 184 -12.35 7.07 -6.59
CA GLN A 184 -12.10 8.42 -7.06
C GLN A 184 -10.83 8.43 -7.92
N PRO A 185 -10.75 9.27 -8.98
CA PRO A 185 -9.52 9.43 -9.74
C PRO A 185 -8.34 9.79 -8.84
N PRO A 186 -7.13 9.25 -9.09
CA PRO A 186 -6.75 8.41 -10.23
C PRO A 186 -6.95 6.89 -10.01
N LEU A 187 -7.49 6.47 -8.86
CA LEU A 187 -7.58 5.05 -8.48
C LEU A 187 -8.87 4.38 -8.94
N ASP A 188 -9.89 5.15 -9.32
CA ASP A 188 -11.23 4.67 -9.67
C ASP A 188 -11.24 3.54 -10.71
N VAL A 189 -10.53 3.71 -11.84
CA VAL A 189 -10.46 2.69 -12.89
C VAL A 189 -9.71 1.46 -12.40
N TRP A 190 -8.59 1.65 -11.70
CA TRP A 190 -7.77 0.58 -11.15
C TRP A 190 -8.52 -0.25 -10.10
N HIS A 191 -9.35 0.42 -9.29
CA HIS A 191 -10.21 -0.18 -8.29
C HIS A 191 -11.40 -0.90 -8.90
N THR A 192 -12.11 -0.26 -9.84
CA THR A 192 -13.30 -0.80 -10.51
C THR A 192 -12.98 -2.09 -11.26
N HIS A 193 -11.82 -2.17 -11.91
CA HIS A 193 -11.33 -3.37 -12.59
C HIS A 193 -10.65 -4.37 -11.65
N ARG A 194 -10.55 -4.05 -10.35
CA ARG A 194 -9.99 -4.92 -9.30
C ARG A 194 -8.58 -5.38 -9.62
N LEU A 195 -7.76 -4.51 -10.21
CA LEU A 195 -6.39 -4.87 -10.60
C LEU A 195 -5.54 -5.27 -9.39
N TRP A 196 -5.81 -4.66 -8.23
CA TRP A 196 -5.23 -5.03 -6.94
C TRP A 196 -5.53 -6.46 -6.46
N MET A 197 -6.46 -7.18 -7.11
CA MET A 197 -6.81 -8.57 -6.81
C MET A 197 -6.21 -9.59 -7.79
N ILE A 198 -5.45 -9.17 -8.80
CA ILE A 198 -4.89 -10.08 -9.80
C ILE A 198 -4.06 -11.19 -9.13
N ASN A 199 -3.26 -10.83 -8.12
CA ASN A 199 -2.59 -11.78 -7.25
C ASN A 199 -3.30 -11.81 -5.88
N THR A 200 -4.15 -12.81 -5.68
CA THR A 200 -5.00 -12.92 -4.49
C THR A 200 -4.20 -13.16 -3.21
N GLU A 201 -3.03 -13.80 -3.29
CA GLU A 201 -2.14 -14.02 -2.14
C GLU A 201 -1.54 -12.71 -1.61
N ARG A 202 -1.49 -11.67 -2.44
CA ARG A 202 -0.91 -10.36 -2.13
C ARG A 202 -1.92 -9.23 -2.05
N ALA A 203 -3.18 -9.50 -2.35
CA ALA A 203 -4.23 -8.48 -2.40
C ALA A 203 -4.32 -7.65 -1.12
N SER A 204 -4.21 -8.28 0.07
CA SER A 204 -4.22 -7.54 1.35
C SER A 204 -3.04 -6.59 1.51
N ALA A 205 -1.85 -6.97 1.04
CA ALA A 205 -0.65 -6.13 1.05
C ALA A 205 -0.79 -4.96 0.06
N PHE A 206 -1.27 -5.21 -1.15
CA PHE A 206 -1.53 -4.16 -2.13
C PHE A 206 -2.59 -3.18 -1.66
N VAL A 207 -3.67 -3.68 -1.06
CA VAL A 207 -4.68 -2.82 -0.41
C VAL A 207 -4.01 -1.98 0.67
N SER A 208 -3.16 -2.55 1.53
CA SER A 208 -2.44 -1.79 2.58
C SER A 208 -1.57 -0.68 2.02
N ASP A 209 -0.80 -0.93 0.96
CA ASP A 209 0.05 0.08 0.30
C ASP A 209 -0.77 1.22 -0.31
N VAL A 210 -1.89 0.92 -0.98
CA VAL A 210 -2.72 1.96 -1.60
C VAL A 210 -3.49 2.75 -0.56
N VAL A 211 -4.16 2.08 0.39
CA VAL A 211 -4.99 2.77 1.38
C VAL A 211 -4.16 3.63 2.31
N ARG A 212 -2.98 3.19 2.77
CA ARG A 212 -2.11 4.04 3.61
C ARG A 212 -1.72 5.32 2.88
N THR A 213 -1.35 5.18 1.61
CA THR A 213 -0.88 6.31 0.79
C THR A 213 -2.03 7.27 0.51
N GLU A 214 -3.19 6.75 0.11
CA GLU A 214 -4.35 7.57 -0.25
C GLU A 214 -4.98 8.27 0.97
N LEU A 215 -5.02 7.59 2.12
CA LEU A 215 -5.48 8.19 3.37
C LEU A 215 -4.57 9.34 3.80
N LEU A 216 -3.26 9.13 3.80
CA LEU A 216 -2.29 10.20 4.09
C LEU A 216 -2.40 11.35 3.08
N ARG A 217 -2.61 11.06 1.79
CA ARG A 217 -2.75 12.08 0.75
C ARG A 217 -3.99 12.96 1.01
N ARG A 218 -5.15 12.34 1.26
CA ARG A 218 -6.43 13.05 1.41
C ARG A 218 -6.59 13.74 2.75
N TYR A 219 -6.12 13.11 3.83
CA TYR A 219 -6.45 13.53 5.20
C TYR A 219 -5.23 13.92 6.03
N GLY A 220 -4.03 13.56 5.59
CA GLY A 220 -2.82 13.67 6.40
C GLY A 220 -2.86 12.76 7.63
N GLY A 221 -2.09 13.12 8.64
CA GLY A 221 -2.00 12.38 9.90
C GLY A 221 -0.74 11.51 9.94
N ILE A 222 -0.77 10.53 10.83
CA ILE A 222 0.37 9.66 11.12
C ILE A 222 -0.07 8.22 10.96
N TYR A 223 0.62 7.50 10.09
CA TYR A 223 0.34 6.10 9.80
C TYR A 223 1.38 5.20 10.43
N LEU A 224 0.93 4.07 10.97
CA LEU A 224 1.76 2.95 11.39
C LEU A 224 1.15 1.64 10.88
N ASP A 225 1.97 0.74 10.35
CA ASP A 225 1.57 -0.66 10.17
C ASP A 225 1.30 -1.30 11.55
N LEU A 226 0.43 -2.32 11.56
CA LEU A 226 0.11 -3.08 12.78
C LEU A 226 1.24 -4.03 13.23
N ASP A 227 2.44 -3.84 12.70
CA ASP A 227 3.63 -4.57 13.07
C ASP A 227 4.74 -3.71 13.70
N PHE A 228 4.37 -2.50 14.12
CA PHE A 228 5.18 -1.62 14.96
C PHE A 228 4.67 -1.61 16.41
N ILE A 229 5.56 -1.91 17.37
CA ILE A 229 5.32 -1.65 18.79
C ILE A 229 5.94 -0.31 19.14
N THR A 230 5.15 0.63 19.65
CA THR A 230 5.66 1.94 20.08
C THR A 230 6.38 1.78 21.43
N LEU A 231 7.66 2.18 21.47
CA LEU A 231 8.52 2.04 22.65
C LEU A 231 8.64 3.34 23.46
N ARG A 232 8.36 4.48 22.81
CA ARG A 232 8.34 5.82 23.41
C ARG A 232 7.52 6.77 22.51
N PRO A 233 7.18 7.98 22.97
CA PRO A 233 6.43 8.94 22.16
C PRO A 233 7.13 9.24 20.83
N LEU A 234 6.44 8.98 19.72
CA LEU A 234 6.89 9.33 18.38
C LEU A 234 7.19 10.84 18.27
N PRO A 235 8.12 11.26 17.38
CA PRO A 235 8.41 12.67 17.13
C PRO A 235 7.23 13.33 16.39
N ILE A 236 6.20 13.71 17.15
CA ILE A 236 4.97 14.36 16.68
C ILE A 236 4.84 15.74 17.33
N GLN A 237 4.33 16.73 16.59
CA GLN A 237 4.07 18.06 17.15
C GLN A 237 2.94 18.01 18.21
N PRO A 238 3.09 18.69 19.36
CA PRO A 238 2.03 18.79 20.35
C PRO A 238 0.76 19.42 19.76
N LEU A 239 -0.40 18.81 20.00
CA LEU A 239 -1.72 19.28 19.53
C LEU A 239 -2.09 20.71 19.98
N THR A 240 -1.43 21.22 21.03
CA THR A 240 -1.62 22.56 21.60
C THR A 240 -0.91 23.67 20.82
N SER A 241 -0.09 23.32 19.81
CA SER A 241 0.67 24.26 18.98
C SER A 241 -0.24 24.96 17.96
N SER A 242 -1.15 25.78 18.47
CA SER A 242 -1.98 26.69 17.69
C SER A 242 -1.10 27.81 17.12
N GLY A 243 -0.53 27.58 15.94
CA GLY A 243 -0.27 28.64 14.97
C GLY A 243 0.82 29.68 15.26
N ARG A 244 1.77 29.45 16.17
CA ARG A 244 2.99 30.29 16.25
C ARG A 244 4.25 29.48 15.97
N HIS A 245 4.74 29.63 14.74
CA HIS A 245 6.09 29.24 14.35
C HIS A 245 7.07 30.08 15.18
N SER A 246 7.56 29.56 16.30
CA SER A 246 8.69 30.17 16.98
C SER A 246 9.94 29.87 16.16
N GLN A 247 10.50 30.89 15.49
CA GLN A 247 11.78 30.79 14.79
C GLN A 247 13.00 30.78 15.74
N THR A 248 12.81 30.49 17.03
CA THR A 248 13.91 30.48 18.01
C THR A 248 14.30 29.04 18.36
N GLY A 249 15.20 28.45 17.58
CA GLY A 249 16.25 27.51 18.03
C GLY A 249 15.90 26.24 18.83
N ARG A 250 14.64 25.80 18.93
CA ARG A 250 14.25 24.60 19.70
C ARG A 250 13.70 23.55 18.75
N HIS A 251 14.41 22.43 18.60
CA HIS A 251 14.09 21.23 17.80
C HIS A 251 12.70 21.25 17.13
N HIS A 252 12.65 21.67 15.86
CA HIS A 252 11.45 21.54 15.04
C HIS A 252 11.18 20.07 14.73
N THR A 253 10.07 19.53 15.24
CA THR A 253 9.56 18.25 14.78
C THR A 253 8.95 18.43 13.38
N PRO A 254 9.49 17.75 12.34
CA PRO A 254 8.97 17.87 10.98
C PRO A 254 7.53 17.37 10.92
N ARG A 255 6.70 17.98 10.07
CA ARG A 255 5.30 17.56 9.85
C ARG A 255 5.17 16.46 8.79
N ASN A 256 6.07 16.47 7.81
CA ASN A 256 6.16 15.43 6.79
C ASN A 256 7.46 14.66 6.97
N TRP A 257 7.34 13.39 7.31
CA TRP A 257 8.48 12.51 7.45
C TRP A 257 8.10 11.07 7.16
N LEU A 258 9.10 10.30 6.75
CA LEU A 258 8.98 8.86 6.53
C LEU A 258 10.24 8.14 7.01
N ALA A 259 10.15 6.82 7.15
CA ALA A 259 11.26 6.03 7.64
C ALA A 259 12.21 5.60 6.53
N TRP A 260 13.50 5.65 6.84
CA TRP A 260 14.53 4.96 6.08
C TRP A 260 14.48 3.45 6.39
N ALA A 261 14.14 2.64 5.39
CA ALA A 261 13.88 1.21 5.55
C ALA A 261 15.13 0.36 5.32
N ASP A 262 16.03 0.76 4.42
CA ASP A 262 17.40 0.23 4.29
C ASP A 262 18.26 1.10 3.36
N HIS A 263 19.49 0.68 3.06
CA HIS A 263 20.42 1.39 2.18
C HIS A 263 19.87 1.86 0.81
N ARG A 264 18.75 1.30 0.33
CA ARG A 264 18.12 1.65 -0.95
C ARG A 264 16.68 2.08 -0.85
N LEU A 265 15.99 1.86 0.26
CA LEU A 265 14.55 2.04 0.38
C LEU A 265 14.14 2.97 1.52
N VAL A 266 13.10 3.75 1.24
CA VAL A 266 12.25 4.40 2.24
C VAL A 266 10.89 3.70 2.28
N THR A 267 10.15 3.87 3.37
CA THR A 267 8.83 3.25 3.55
C THR A 267 7.80 4.22 4.13
N LEU A 268 6.55 4.04 3.72
CA LEU A 268 5.39 4.68 4.34
C LEU A 268 4.79 3.85 5.49
N ALA A 269 5.33 2.66 5.77
CA ALA A 269 4.88 1.76 6.85
C ALA A 269 4.90 2.43 8.24
N ILE A 270 5.73 3.46 8.41
CA ILE A 270 5.62 4.43 9.50
C ILE A 270 5.96 5.82 8.97
N SER A 271 4.99 6.72 8.98
CA SER A 271 5.15 8.04 8.36
C SER A 271 4.14 9.06 8.88
N SER A 272 4.44 10.34 8.69
CA SER A 272 3.56 11.47 9.00
C SER A 272 3.52 12.39 7.80
N PHE A 273 2.35 12.86 7.40
CA PHE A 273 2.20 13.82 6.31
C PHE A 273 1.04 14.77 6.55
N THR A 274 1.18 16.01 6.10
CA THR A 274 0.05 16.93 5.91
C THR A 274 -0.71 16.52 4.64
N LYS A 275 -2.02 16.73 4.62
CA LYS A 275 -2.84 16.45 3.43
C LYS A 275 -2.32 17.20 2.19
N GLY A 276 -2.45 16.59 1.02
CA GLY A 276 -2.03 17.16 -0.26
C GLY A 276 -0.52 17.25 -0.48
N HIS A 277 0.28 16.53 0.33
CA HIS A 277 1.73 16.56 0.17
C HIS A 277 2.16 15.98 -1.19
N TRP A 278 3.01 16.72 -1.92
CA TRP A 278 3.41 16.43 -3.31
C TRP A 278 3.88 14.98 -3.54
N LEU A 279 4.59 14.40 -2.57
CA LEU A 279 5.11 13.05 -2.68
C LEU A 279 3.96 12.05 -2.81
N LEU A 280 2.92 12.19 -1.99
CA LEU A 280 1.76 11.30 -1.97
C LEU A 280 0.86 11.52 -3.17
N GLU A 281 0.71 12.77 -3.63
CA GLU A 281 0.00 13.08 -4.88
C GLU A 281 0.62 12.34 -6.08
N ASN A 282 1.95 12.40 -6.21
CA ASN A 282 2.65 11.73 -7.30
C ASN A 282 2.62 10.20 -7.17
N ILE A 283 2.78 9.66 -5.95
CA ILE A 283 2.69 8.21 -5.73
C ILE A 283 1.31 7.70 -6.14
N VAL A 284 0.23 8.31 -5.65
CA VAL A 284 -1.14 7.85 -5.96
C VAL A 284 -1.46 7.97 -7.45
N ALA A 285 -1.02 9.05 -8.11
CA ALA A 285 -1.16 9.21 -9.56
C ALA A 285 -0.47 8.09 -10.36
N ASP A 286 0.65 7.56 -9.87
CA ASP A 286 1.43 6.55 -10.59
C ASP A 286 1.01 5.10 -10.29
N ILE A 287 0.30 4.83 -9.19
CA ILE A 287 -0.13 3.47 -8.81
C ILE A 287 -0.76 2.70 -10.00
N PRO A 288 -1.79 3.21 -10.70
CA PRO A 288 -2.42 2.46 -11.80
C PRO A 288 -1.49 2.11 -12.96
N ARG A 289 -0.44 2.93 -13.16
CA ARG A 289 0.49 2.83 -14.28
C ARG A 289 1.66 1.89 -14.02
N VAL A 290 2.09 1.80 -12.76
CA VAL A 290 3.31 1.09 -12.35
C VAL A 290 3.04 -0.16 -11.52
N PHE A 291 1.76 -0.45 -11.23
CA PHE A 291 1.36 -1.62 -10.47
C PHE A 291 1.78 -2.90 -11.18
N GLU A 292 2.57 -3.71 -10.48
CA GLU A 292 2.94 -5.05 -10.91
C GLU A 292 2.50 -6.10 -9.90
N PRO A 293 1.58 -7.01 -10.26
CA PRO A 293 0.87 -7.89 -9.32
C PRO A 293 1.76 -8.98 -8.70
N ASP A 294 2.89 -9.31 -9.32
CA ASP A 294 3.83 -10.30 -8.80
C ASP A 294 5.03 -9.67 -8.05
N SER A 295 5.17 -8.35 -8.14
CA SER A 295 6.16 -7.60 -7.37
C SER A 295 5.59 -7.25 -5.99
N CYS A 296 6.38 -7.45 -4.93
CA CYS A 296 5.93 -7.13 -3.55
C CYS A 296 5.78 -5.64 -3.33
N CYS A 297 6.47 -4.86 -4.16
CA CYS A 297 6.99 -3.58 -3.76
C CYS A 297 6.79 -2.50 -4.84
N SER A 298 6.17 -2.87 -5.98
CA SER A 298 5.94 -2.02 -7.16
C SER A 298 5.17 -0.73 -6.86
N ILE A 299 4.20 -0.79 -5.94
CA ILE A 299 3.37 0.34 -5.48
C ILE A 299 3.64 0.73 -4.02
N GLY A 300 4.54 0.00 -3.35
CA GLY A 300 4.98 0.25 -1.99
C GLY A 300 6.36 0.93 -1.98
N PRO A 301 7.36 0.39 -1.25
CA PRO A 301 8.62 1.08 -1.01
C PRO A 301 9.42 1.42 -2.28
N ASP A 302 9.30 0.66 -3.38
CA ASP A 302 10.02 0.99 -4.61
C ASP A 302 9.48 2.28 -5.25
N LEU A 303 8.16 2.46 -5.26
CA LEU A 303 7.51 3.65 -5.82
C LEU A 303 7.78 4.89 -4.96
N VAL A 304 7.65 4.76 -3.65
CA VAL A 304 7.95 5.84 -2.69
C VAL A 304 9.40 6.30 -2.86
N THR A 305 10.33 5.35 -2.88
CA THR A 305 11.75 5.61 -3.08
C THR A 305 12.03 6.30 -4.40
N ARG A 306 11.41 5.84 -5.49
CA ARG A 306 11.59 6.42 -6.83
C ARG A 306 11.19 7.88 -6.87
N HIS A 307 10.01 8.24 -6.38
CA HIS A 307 9.55 9.63 -6.38
C HIS A 307 10.39 10.54 -5.50
N LEU A 308 10.74 10.07 -4.30
CA LEU A 308 11.60 10.82 -3.40
C LEU A 308 12.98 11.05 -4.04
N TYR A 309 13.59 10.00 -4.55
CA TYR A 309 14.91 10.07 -5.16
C TYR A 309 14.93 10.95 -6.42
N GLN A 310 13.96 10.80 -7.33
CA GLN A 310 13.88 11.61 -8.56
C GLN A 310 13.81 13.10 -8.26
N ARG A 311 13.04 13.50 -7.24
CA ARG A 311 12.90 14.91 -6.87
C ARG A 311 14.08 15.44 -6.08
N CYS A 312 14.61 14.64 -5.15
CA CYS A 312 15.62 15.07 -4.19
C CYS A 312 17.05 15.00 -4.73
N SER A 313 17.32 14.10 -5.68
CA SER A 313 18.66 13.96 -6.27
C SER A 313 18.98 15.07 -7.28
N GLN A 314 17.96 15.69 -7.87
CA GLN A 314 18.14 16.86 -8.76
C GLN A 314 18.51 18.14 -7.98
N ASN A 315 18.22 18.21 -6.68
CA ASN A 315 18.58 19.34 -5.81
C ASN A 315 19.99 19.19 -5.20
N LEU A 316 20.53 17.97 -5.12
CA LEU A 316 21.89 17.73 -4.64
C LEU A 316 22.95 18.13 -5.69
N THR A 317 22.64 17.99 -6.98
CA THR A 317 23.53 18.41 -8.07
C THR A 317 23.62 19.92 -8.22
N THR A 318 22.57 20.69 -7.92
CA THR A 318 22.61 22.17 -7.99
C THR A 318 23.40 22.80 -6.84
N GLN A 319 23.50 22.15 -5.67
CA GLN A 319 24.38 22.56 -4.57
C GLN A 319 25.84 22.11 -4.78
N GLN A 320 26.08 20.98 -5.46
CA GLN A 320 27.44 20.53 -5.81
C GLN A 320 28.07 21.28 -7.01
N ASN A 321 27.25 21.91 -7.87
CA ASN A 321 27.74 22.69 -9.01
C ASN A 321 28.50 23.98 -8.61
N HIS A 322 28.48 24.38 -7.34
CA HIS A 322 29.34 25.45 -6.83
C HIS A 322 30.66 24.95 -6.23
N PHE A 323 30.88 23.64 -6.13
CA PHE A 323 32.05 23.12 -5.41
C PHE A 323 32.91 22.08 -6.09
N ASN A 324 32.59 21.54 -7.28
CA ASN A 324 33.57 20.75 -8.04
C ASN A 324 33.31 20.76 -9.56
N GLN A 325 34.07 21.57 -10.29
CA GLN A 325 34.56 21.17 -11.61
C GLN A 325 35.48 19.95 -11.42
N SER A 326 35.42 19.02 -12.37
CA SER A 326 36.22 17.79 -12.53
C SER A 326 35.54 16.52 -12.00
N TYR A 327 34.77 15.86 -12.84
CA TYR A 327 34.88 14.42 -13.17
C TYR A 327 33.76 14.09 -14.16
N ALA A 328 34.09 14.16 -15.46
CA ALA A 328 33.25 13.64 -16.52
C ALA A 328 33.49 12.12 -16.63
N ILE A 329 32.42 11.31 -16.59
CA ILE A 329 32.44 9.93 -17.10
C ILE A 329 31.28 9.78 -18.06
N GLY A 330 31.62 9.46 -19.30
CA GLY A 330 30.71 9.41 -20.44
C GLY A 330 29.71 8.26 -20.35
N GLY A 331 28.48 8.58 -20.75
CA GLY A 331 27.47 7.64 -21.18
C GLY A 331 26.67 8.33 -22.29
N THR A 332 26.62 7.72 -23.46
CA THR A 332 26.01 8.26 -24.68
C THR A 332 24.54 8.60 -24.44
N LEU A 333 24.18 9.88 -24.58
CA LEU A 333 22.79 10.33 -24.65
C LEU A 333 22.24 9.99 -26.03
N ALA A 334 21.34 9.01 -26.11
CA ALA A 334 20.44 8.91 -27.25
C ALA A 334 19.26 9.85 -26.98
N THR A 335 19.19 10.95 -27.73
CA THR A 335 18.01 11.81 -27.78
C THR A 335 17.04 11.25 -28.80
N ASP A 336 15.82 10.90 -28.38
CA ASP A 336 14.69 10.82 -29.29
C ASP A 336 13.43 11.41 -28.64
N ASN A 337 12.75 12.23 -29.42
CA ASN A 337 11.59 13.03 -29.02
C ASN A 337 10.34 12.14 -28.80
N ASN A 338 9.58 12.45 -27.74
CA ASN A 338 8.15 12.14 -27.60
C ASN A 338 7.70 10.68 -27.37
N THR A 339 8.37 9.93 -26.50
CA THR A 339 7.70 8.84 -25.76
C THR A 339 8.27 8.74 -24.34
N HIS A 340 7.39 8.85 -23.32
CA HIS A 340 7.73 8.52 -21.94
C HIS A 340 7.92 6.99 -21.83
N ILE A 341 9.09 6.51 -22.24
CA ILE A 341 9.54 5.16 -21.93
C ILE A 341 9.86 5.15 -20.43
N ILE A 342 9.03 4.44 -19.67
CA ILE A 342 9.30 4.08 -18.27
C ILE A 342 10.41 3.03 -18.33
N THR A 343 11.65 3.46 -18.52
CA THR A 343 12.80 2.57 -18.39
C THR A 343 12.93 2.24 -16.90
N GLN A 344 13.00 0.94 -16.61
CA GLN A 344 13.44 0.41 -15.32
C GLN A 344 14.66 1.22 -14.87
N THR A 345 14.52 1.99 -13.79
CA THR A 345 15.59 2.85 -13.31
C THR A 345 16.82 1.99 -12.97
N PRO A 346 17.94 2.14 -13.69
CA PRO A 346 19.16 1.42 -13.38
C PRO A 346 19.71 1.97 -12.06
N HIS A 347 19.91 1.08 -11.09
CA HIS A 347 20.62 1.31 -9.82
C HIS A 347 20.17 2.56 -9.04
N THR A 348 19.21 2.39 -8.12
CA THR A 348 18.94 3.37 -7.06
C THR A 348 20.25 3.72 -6.37
N LYS A 349 20.75 4.94 -6.59
CA LYS A 349 21.92 5.43 -5.86
C LYS A 349 21.55 5.48 -4.37
N ASN A 350 22.58 5.34 -3.55
CA ASN A 350 22.44 5.22 -2.11
C ASN A 350 21.66 6.39 -1.49
N LEU A 351 20.66 6.08 -0.65
CA LEU A 351 19.83 7.07 0.02
C LEU A 351 20.52 7.79 1.20
N TYR A 352 21.78 7.43 1.54
CA TYR A 352 22.52 8.04 2.66
C TYR A 352 22.49 9.57 2.66
N SER A 353 22.51 10.22 1.49
CA SER A 353 22.50 11.68 1.38
C SER A 353 21.17 12.34 1.78
N LEU A 354 20.08 11.57 1.85
CA LEU A 354 18.75 12.08 2.21
C LEU A 354 18.41 11.86 3.69
N VAL A 355 19.13 10.98 4.39
CA VAL A 355 18.85 10.65 5.79
C VAL A 355 19.17 11.82 6.70
N GLY A 356 18.21 12.23 7.52
CA GLY A 356 18.33 13.38 8.42
C GLY A 356 18.31 14.74 7.73
N GLN A 357 18.08 14.77 6.41
CA GLN A 357 17.92 16.00 5.63
C GLN A 357 16.44 16.22 5.29
N GLU A 358 16.03 17.47 5.25
CA GLU A 358 14.74 17.85 4.68
C GLU A 358 14.89 18.04 3.17
N CYS A 359 14.10 17.31 2.40
CA CYS A 359 13.97 17.49 0.96
C CYS A 359 12.55 17.87 0.59
N ASN A 360 12.39 19.07 0.02
CA ASN A 360 11.11 19.55 -0.50
C ASN A 360 9.96 19.37 0.50
N GLY A 361 10.22 19.72 1.77
CA GLY A 361 9.26 19.59 2.86
C GLY A 361 9.14 18.20 3.48
N THR A 362 9.90 17.19 3.04
CA THR A 362 9.92 15.81 3.57
C THR A 362 11.23 15.51 4.30
N THR A 363 11.15 15.03 5.54
CA THR A 363 12.32 14.54 6.28
C THR A 363 12.40 13.01 6.23
N VAL A 364 13.59 12.47 5.93
CA VAL A 364 13.82 11.02 6.05
C VAL A 364 14.42 10.72 7.41
N PHE A 365 13.65 10.05 8.28
CA PHE A 365 14.15 9.67 9.59
C PHE A 365 15.08 8.47 9.53
N PRO A 366 16.13 8.47 10.37
CA PRO A 366 17.12 7.40 10.38
C PRO A 366 16.48 6.11 10.85
N LYS A 367 16.89 5.02 10.21
CA LYS A 367 16.43 3.66 10.50
C LYS A 367 16.55 3.25 11.97
N THR A 368 17.52 3.81 12.71
CA THR A 368 17.73 3.55 14.14
C THR A 368 16.58 4.02 15.03
N PHE A 369 15.68 4.85 14.49
CA PHE A 369 14.45 5.26 15.17
C PHE A 369 13.38 4.18 15.13
N PHE A 370 13.48 3.20 14.21
CA PHE A 370 12.47 2.18 13.95
C PHE A 370 13.14 0.80 13.90
N TYR A 371 13.59 0.30 15.04
CA TYR A 371 14.34 -0.97 15.15
C TYR A 371 13.41 -2.18 14.98
N PRO A 372 13.83 -3.37 14.55
CA PRO A 372 14.94 -3.63 13.66
C PRO A 372 14.62 -3.13 12.25
N VAL A 373 15.68 -2.94 11.46
CA VAL A 373 15.57 -2.39 10.12
C VAL A 373 15.80 -3.53 9.12
N HIS A 374 14.79 -3.90 8.33
CA HIS A 374 14.95 -4.92 7.29
C HIS A 374 14.56 -4.41 5.89
N TYR A 375 15.58 -4.23 5.06
CA TYR A 375 15.67 -4.67 3.65
C TYR A 375 17.15 -4.97 3.25
N GLY A 376 18.14 -4.58 4.08
CA GLY A 376 19.58 -4.68 3.74
C GLY A 376 20.53 -5.30 4.78
N TYR A 377 20.07 -5.92 5.87
CA TYR A 377 20.93 -6.66 6.83
C TYR A 377 20.53 -8.13 6.92
N GLY A 378 21.49 -9.00 7.27
CA GLY A 378 21.31 -10.45 7.28
C GLY A 378 20.22 -10.92 8.25
N LYS A 379 19.64 -12.10 7.98
CA LYS A 379 18.56 -12.75 8.75
C LYS A 379 18.73 -12.80 10.28
N GLY A 380 19.94 -12.54 10.79
CA GLY A 380 20.28 -12.54 12.21
C GLY A 380 19.67 -11.41 13.05
N GLU A 381 19.55 -10.18 12.53
CA GLU A 381 19.03 -9.04 13.33
C GLU A 381 17.53 -9.16 13.59
N LEU A 382 16.73 -9.47 12.56
CA LEU A 382 15.31 -9.77 12.77
C LEU A 382 15.14 -10.99 13.67
N LYS A 383 15.94 -12.05 13.51
CA LYS A 383 15.91 -13.22 14.40
C LYS A 383 16.24 -12.86 15.85
N SER A 384 17.11 -11.87 16.08
CA SER A 384 17.53 -11.46 17.43
C SER A 384 16.36 -10.98 18.29
N ILE A 385 15.30 -10.42 17.69
CA ILE A 385 14.17 -9.89 18.48
C ILE A 385 13.31 -11.01 19.09
N PHE A 386 13.36 -12.20 18.49
CA PHE A 386 12.62 -13.38 18.91
C PHE A 386 13.47 -14.37 19.72
N THR A 387 14.80 -14.24 19.67
CA THR A 387 15.73 -15.13 20.37
C THR A 387 15.63 -14.94 21.88
N GLU A 388 15.48 -16.04 22.61
CA GLU A 388 15.59 -16.06 24.08
C GLU A 388 17.06 -16.04 24.51
N GLY A 389 17.35 -15.36 25.62
CA GLY A 389 18.68 -15.26 26.20
C GLY A 389 18.70 -14.28 27.37
N ALA A 390 19.29 -14.73 28.49
CA ALA A 390 19.35 -14.03 29.77
C ALA A 390 19.61 -12.52 29.62
N GLY A 391 18.57 -11.71 29.88
CA GLY A 391 18.69 -10.25 29.94
C GLY A 391 18.81 -9.52 28.60
N LEU A 392 18.56 -10.18 27.47
CA LEU A 392 18.59 -9.55 26.14
C LEU A 392 17.57 -8.42 26.02
N GLY A 393 16.32 -8.64 26.45
CA GLY A 393 15.29 -7.61 26.45
C GLY A 393 15.66 -6.38 27.29
N GLU A 394 16.04 -6.60 28.56
CA GLU A 394 16.50 -5.53 29.46
C GLU A 394 17.69 -4.75 28.87
N THR A 395 18.68 -5.48 28.33
CA THR A 395 19.85 -4.87 27.70
C THR A 395 19.46 -4.02 26.49
N PHE A 396 18.54 -4.49 25.66
CA PHE A 396 18.03 -3.73 24.53
C PHE A 396 17.39 -2.41 25.01
N PHE A 397 16.48 -2.47 25.98
CA PHE A 397 15.82 -1.26 26.49
C PHE A 397 16.76 -0.29 27.22
N SER A 398 17.83 -0.78 27.85
CA SER A 398 18.84 0.06 28.49
C SER A 398 19.70 0.86 27.50
N LYS A 399 19.85 0.35 26.26
CA LYS A 399 20.75 0.92 25.24
C LYS A 399 20.02 1.58 24.07
N SER A 400 18.80 1.14 23.78
CA SER A 400 18.07 1.53 22.58
C SER A 400 17.41 2.89 22.75
N THR A 401 17.62 3.76 21.76
CA THR A 401 16.90 5.03 21.62
C THR A 401 15.73 4.93 20.62
N ALA A 402 15.40 3.74 20.13
CA ALA A 402 14.41 3.53 19.06
C ALA A 402 12.98 3.87 19.50
N PHE A 403 12.28 4.64 18.68
CA PHE A 403 10.89 5.02 18.93
C PHE A 403 9.93 3.85 18.81
N THR A 404 10.20 2.93 17.88
CA THR A 404 9.38 1.75 17.65
C THR A 404 10.20 0.48 17.49
N LEU A 405 9.52 -0.66 17.65
CA LEU A 405 9.98 -2.00 17.32
C LEU A 405 9.17 -2.57 16.13
N HIS A 406 9.75 -2.69 14.93
CA HIS A 406 9.15 -3.26 13.71
C HIS A 406 9.45 -4.76 13.57
N HIS A 407 8.49 -5.62 13.86
CA HIS A 407 8.72 -7.06 13.84
C HIS A 407 8.33 -7.77 12.54
N TYR A 408 7.94 -7.05 11.48
CA TYR A 408 7.63 -7.57 10.13
C TYR A 408 6.69 -8.78 10.10
N ASN A 409 5.37 -8.57 10.13
CA ASN A 409 4.40 -9.67 10.20
C ASN A 409 4.59 -10.73 9.09
N SER A 410 4.88 -10.30 7.86
CA SER A 410 5.08 -11.22 6.72
C SER A 410 6.34 -12.11 6.84
N LEU A 411 7.39 -11.62 7.52
CA LEU A 411 8.66 -12.33 7.66
C LEU A 411 8.77 -13.10 8.97
N SER A 412 7.95 -12.74 9.96
CA SER A 412 8.00 -13.30 11.31
C SER A 412 6.73 -14.04 11.73
N ALA A 413 5.77 -14.26 10.82
CA ALA A 413 4.51 -14.95 11.10
C ALA A 413 4.67 -16.32 11.81
N ARG A 414 5.82 -16.99 11.63
CA ARG A 414 6.12 -18.29 12.25
C ARG A 414 7.03 -18.22 13.48
N ALA A 415 7.57 -17.05 13.80
CA ALA A 415 8.36 -16.89 15.02
C ALA A 415 7.40 -16.96 16.20
N LEU A 416 7.69 -17.80 17.20
CA LEU A 416 6.90 -17.92 18.42
C LEU A 416 7.71 -17.34 19.57
N VAL A 417 7.09 -16.49 20.39
CA VAL A 417 7.71 -15.93 21.58
C VAL A 417 6.93 -16.36 22.82
N SER A 418 7.64 -16.98 23.77
CA SER A 418 7.09 -17.40 25.05
C SER A 418 6.83 -16.20 25.97
N PRO A 419 5.67 -16.13 26.66
CA PRO A 419 5.44 -15.14 27.71
C PRO A 419 6.46 -15.24 28.87
N ALA A 420 6.92 -16.46 29.16
CA ALA A 420 7.89 -16.78 30.21
C ALA A 420 9.37 -16.57 29.80
N GLY A 421 9.63 -16.33 28.51
CA GLY A 421 10.97 -16.05 28.00
C GLY A 421 11.42 -14.61 28.26
N ASP A 422 12.58 -14.23 27.71
CA ASP A 422 13.23 -12.93 27.92
C ASP A 422 13.73 -12.26 26.63
N SER A 423 13.14 -12.63 25.51
CA SER A 423 13.41 -12.03 24.21
C SER A 423 13.09 -10.52 24.20
N ILE A 424 13.68 -9.80 23.23
CA ILE A 424 13.41 -8.36 23.05
C ILE A 424 11.92 -8.14 22.79
N LEU A 425 11.28 -8.99 22.00
CA LEU A 425 9.86 -8.85 21.70
C LEU A 425 8.99 -9.06 22.94
N ARG A 426 9.29 -10.09 23.74
CA ARG A 426 8.59 -10.33 25.01
C ARG A 426 8.68 -9.12 25.91
N GLU A 427 9.89 -8.57 26.07
CA GLU A 427 10.12 -7.42 26.93
C GLU A 427 9.45 -6.15 26.40
N ALA A 428 9.38 -5.99 25.07
CA ALA A 428 8.61 -4.91 24.45
C ALA A 428 7.12 -5.04 24.74
N PHE A 429 6.56 -6.25 24.68
CA PHE A 429 5.17 -6.48 25.03
C PHE A 429 4.90 -6.13 26.50
N ARG A 430 5.70 -6.69 27.42
CA ARG A 430 5.53 -6.45 28.86
C ARG A 430 5.55 -4.97 29.22
N ARG A 431 6.45 -4.19 28.61
CA ARG A 431 6.62 -2.76 28.91
C ARG A 431 5.59 -1.86 28.26
N ASN A 432 5.15 -2.20 27.04
CA ASN A 432 4.43 -1.26 26.19
C ASN A 432 3.00 -1.68 25.87
N CYS A 433 2.60 -2.93 26.08
CA CYS A 433 1.21 -3.36 25.92
C CYS A 433 0.79 -4.24 27.10
N PRO A 434 0.72 -3.69 28.33
CA PRO A 434 0.53 -4.46 29.55
C PRO A 434 -0.79 -5.24 29.58
N ARG A 435 -1.88 -4.74 28.99
CA ARG A 435 -3.17 -5.44 28.97
C ARG A 435 -3.13 -6.64 28.02
N VAL A 436 -2.59 -6.45 26.81
CA VAL A 436 -2.38 -7.55 25.86
C VAL A 436 -1.40 -8.58 26.46
N PHE A 437 -0.29 -8.14 27.04
CA PHE A 437 0.70 -9.03 27.64
C PHE A 437 0.09 -9.86 28.79
N GLN A 438 -0.69 -9.24 29.67
CA GLN A 438 -1.36 -9.95 30.76
C GLN A 438 -2.28 -11.06 30.25
N LEU A 439 -3.08 -10.80 29.21
CA LEU A 439 -3.96 -11.83 28.62
C LEU A 439 -3.18 -13.03 28.08
N LEU A 440 -2.01 -12.80 27.50
CA LEU A 440 -1.17 -13.86 26.93
C LEU A 440 -0.43 -14.65 28.01
N ASP A 441 0.04 -13.96 29.05
CA ASP A 441 0.75 -14.57 30.18
C ASP A 441 -0.19 -15.48 30.99
N GLU A 442 -1.39 -15.00 31.33
CA GLU A 442 -2.41 -15.77 32.06
C GLU A 442 -2.90 -16.99 31.26
N ALA A 443 -2.98 -16.87 29.93
CA ALA A 443 -3.38 -17.97 29.06
C ALA A 443 -2.22 -18.90 28.67
N HIS A 444 -0.97 -18.58 29.06
CA HIS A 444 0.25 -19.24 28.62
C HIS A 444 0.35 -19.37 27.09
N VAL A 445 -0.06 -18.33 26.35
CA VAL A 445 -0.13 -18.31 24.88
C VAL A 445 1.11 -17.64 24.29
N PHE A 446 1.79 -18.34 23.39
CA PHE A 446 2.86 -17.77 22.58
C PHE A 446 2.32 -16.75 21.59
N PHE A 447 3.11 -15.73 21.26
CA PHE A 447 2.72 -14.71 20.29
C PHE A 447 3.78 -14.40 19.23
#